data_AF-A0A6X6U593-F1
#
_entry.id   AF-A0A6X6U593-F1
#
_cell.length_a   1.000
_cell.length_b   1.000
_cell.length_c   1.000
_cell.angle_alpha   90.00
_cell.angle_beta   90.00
_cell.angle_gamma   90.00
#
_symmetry.space_group_name_H-M   'P 1'
#
loop_
_entity.id
_entity.type
_entity.pdbx_description
1 polymer ?
#
loop_
_entity_poly.entity_id
_entity_poly.type
_entity_poly.pdbx_seq_one_letter_code
_entity_poly.pdbx_strand_id
1 'polypeptide(L)'
;MNELSIVSGKLQLLSIIGDPIAQVSAPLMINAAILEKQIPDTLMVPLHINSVGLQTAVNGLKCIQNFRGAIITMPHKQHALSLIDSASESAMAIGGCNVIRRNAQGQLHGDMLDGEGFVSSLLKRGFDVTGKRVYLAGTGGAGSAIAYAMAAKQVGELIGTVANSRW
;
A
#
# COMPACT_ATOMS: atom_id res chain seq x y z
N MET A 1 -29.57 -5.51 -5.85
CA MET A 1 -29.11 -4.19 -6.35
C MET A 1 -28.53 -4.42 -7.73
N ASN A 2 -28.91 -3.61 -8.72
CA ASN A 2 -28.36 -3.74 -10.08
C ASN A 2 -26.85 -3.44 -10.00
N GLU A 3 -25.97 -4.36 -10.38
CA GLU A 3 -24.51 -4.25 -10.14
C GLU A 3 -23.89 -2.96 -10.71
N LEU A 4 -24.55 -2.34 -11.69
CA LEU A 4 -24.11 -1.09 -12.31
C LEU A 4 -24.58 0.18 -11.58
N SER A 5 -25.50 0.10 -10.61
CA SER A 5 -26.03 1.31 -9.94
C SER A 5 -24.98 2.08 -9.15
N ILE A 6 -23.89 1.43 -8.73
CA ILE A 6 -22.76 2.06 -8.06
C ILE A 6 -21.92 2.93 -9.01
N VAL A 7 -21.97 2.65 -10.32
CA VAL A 7 -21.23 3.40 -11.34
C VAL A 7 -22.06 4.62 -11.76
N SER A 8 -22.12 5.61 -10.87
CA SER A 8 -22.79 6.89 -11.08
C SER A 8 -21.79 8.05 -11.19
N GLY A 9 -22.26 9.24 -11.56
CA GLY A 9 -21.43 10.46 -11.53
C GLY A 9 -20.89 10.84 -10.14
N LYS A 10 -21.36 10.19 -9.08
CA LYS A 10 -20.87 10.38 -7.70
C LYS A 10 -19.71 9.45 -7.33
N LEU A 11 -19.41 8.46 -8.18
CA LEU A 11 -18.43 7.41 -7.89
C LEU A 11 -17.06 8.00 -7.52
N GLN A 12 -16.52 7.53 -6.41
CA GLN A 12 -15.19 7.79 -5.88
C GLN A 12 -14.31 6.58 -6.19
N LEU A 13 -13.12 6.85 -6.73
CA LEU A 13 -12.21 5.82 -7.19
C LEU A 13 -11.13 5.56 -6.14
N LEU A 14 -11.07 4.29 -5.72
CA LEU A 14 -9.87 3.69 -5.17
C LEU A 14 -9.22 2.83 -6.25
N SER A 15 -7.92 2.57 -6.13
CA SER A 15 -7.25 1.73 -7.13
C SER A 15 -6.20 0.82 -6.52
N ILE A 16 -5.78 -0.19 -7.28
CA ILE A 16 -4.51 -0.87 -7.05
C ILE A 16 -3.65 -0.76 -8.31
N ILE A 17 -2.40 -0.35 -8.15
CA ILE A 17 -1.46 -0.09 -9.24
C ILE A 17 -0.30 -1.09 -9.15
N GLY A 18 0.00 -1.78 -10.26
CA GLY A 18 1.02 -2.82 -10.31
C GLY A 18 1.26 -3.36 -11.71
N ASP A 19 2.32 -4.16 -11.85
CA ASP A 19 2.70 -4.84 -13.08
C ASP A 19 3.47 -6.14 -12.77
N PRO A 20 2.94 -7.34 -13.10
CA PRO A 20 1.59 -7.60 -13.59
C PRO A 20 0.53 -7.38 -12.50
N ILE A 21 -0.69 -6.99 -12.89
CA ILE A 21 -1.80 -6.72 -11.95
C ILE A 21 -2.79 -7.88 -11.80
N ALA A 22 -2.85 -8.82 -12.75
CA ALA A 22 -3.95 -9.78 -12.86
C ALA A 22 -4.15 -10.68 -11.62
N GLN A 23 -3.07 -10.97 -10.89
CA GLN A 23 -3.06 -11.85 -9.73
C GLN A 23 -3.40 -11.16 -8.40
N VAL A 24 -3.64 -9.84 -8.38
CA VAL A 24 -3.89 -9.12 -7.13
C VAL A 24 -5.30 -9.37 -6.60
N SER A 25 -5.41 -9.75 -5.33
CA SER A 25 -6.69 -10.02 -4.66
C SER A 25 -7.32 -8.78 -4.00
N ALA A 26 -6.57 -7.67 -3.89
CA ALA A 26 -7.02 -6.49 -3.16
C ALA A 26 -8.35 -5.91 -3.67
N PRO A 27 -8.65 -5.81 -4.99
CA PRO A 27 -9.94 -5.30 -5.45
C PRO A 27 -11.11 -6.09 -4.89
N LEU A 28 -11.03 -7.42 -4.86
CA LEU A 28 -12.08 -8.27 -4.31
C LEU A 28 -12.29 -8.01 -2.81
N MET A 29 -11.20 -8.03 -2.04
CA MET A 29 -11.24 -7.85 -0.58
C MET A 29 -11.73 -6.44 -0.19
N ILE A 30 -11.21 -5.41 -0.85
CA ILE A 30 -11.53 -4.02 -0.52
C ILE A 30 -12.95 -3.67 -0.95
N ASN A 31 -13.41 -4.12 -2.13
CA ASN A 31 -14.78 -3.90 -2.54
C ASN A 31 -15.79 -4.64 -1.64
N ALA A 32 -15.46 -5.85 -1.17
CA ALA A 32 -16.28 -6.53 -0.17
C ALA A 32 -16.35 -5.73 1.15
N ALA A 33 -15.22 -5.21 1.63
CA ALA A 33 -15.18 -4.39 2.83
C ALA A 33 -15.92 -3.04 2.68
N ILE A 34 -15.86 -2.42 1.50
CA ILE A 34 -16.62 -1.20 1.15
C ILE A 34 -18.12 -1.48 1.26
N LEU A 35 -18.57 -2.60 0.69
CA LEU A 35 -19.97 -3.01 0.72
C LEU A 35 -20.44 -3.32 2.15
N GLU A 36 -19.66 -4.11 2.89
CA GLU A 36 -19.93 -4.47 4.29
C GLU A 36 -20.05 -3.21 5.18
N LYS A 37 -19.14 -2.25 4.98
CA LYS A 37 -19.12 -0.98 5.72
C LYS A 37 -20.09 0.07 5.16
N GLN A 38 -20.83 -0.26 4.10
CA GLN A 38 -21.80 0.63 3.46
C GLN A 38 -21.17 1.98 3.07
N ILE A 39 -19.92 1.96 2.60
CA ILE A 39 -19.25 3.18 2.13
C ILE A 39 -19.89 3.53 0.77
N PRO A 40 -20.59 4.68 0.68
CA PRO A 40 -21.36 5.01 -0.51
C PRO A 40 -20.45 5.36 -1.69
N ASP A 41 -20.95 5.13 -2.90
CA ASP A 41 -20.37 5.60 -4.16
C ASP A 41 -18.85 5.34 -4.26
N THR A 42 -18.35 4.18 -3.81
CA THR A 42 -16.90 3.90 -3.79
C THR A 42 -16.61 2.57 -4.46
N LEU A 43 -15.59 2.54 -5.32
CA LEU A 43 -15.14 1.32 -5.98
C LEU A 43 -13.63 1.30 -6.09
N MET A 44 -13.02 0.17 -5.75
CA MET A 44 -11.63 -0.13 -6.07
C MET A 44 -11.53 -0.82 -7.43
N VAL A 45 -10.72 -0.25 -8.32
CA VAL A 45 -10.42 -0.82 -9.64
C VAL A 45 -8.92 -1.10 -9.82
N PRO A 46 -8.53 -2.21 -10.47
CA PRO A 46 -7.13 -2.45 -10.80
C PRO A 46 -6.67 -1.56 -11.97
N LEU A 47 -5.48 -0.99 -11.85
CA LEU A 47 -4.81 -0.22 -12.90
C LEU A 47 -3.49 -0.90 -13.25
N HIS A 48 -3.43 -1.51 -14.43
CA HIS A 48 -2.20 -2.12 -14.95
C HIS A 48 -1.30 -1.03 -15.53
N ILE A 49 -0.24 -0.68 -14.82
CA ILE A 49 0.68 0.38 -15.22
C ILE A 49 2.08 -0.18 -15.12
N ASN A 50 2.86 -0.14 -16.20
CA ASN A 50 4.27 -0.56 -16.17
C ASN A 50 5.17 0.54 -15.59
N SER A 51 6.43 0.21 -15.32
CA SER A 51 7.38 1.13 -14.68
C SER A 51 7.62 2.43 -15.46
N VAL A 52 7.58 2.36 -16.79
CA VAL A 52 7.76 3.53 -17.68
C VAL A 52 6.56 4.48 -17.56
N GLY A 53 5.34 3.94 -17.46
CA GLY A 53 4.11 4.71 -17.38
C GLY A 53 3.78 5.28 -16.00
N LEU A 54 4.47 4.85 -14.93
CA LEU A 54 4.10 5.16 -13.55
C LEU A 54 4.03 6.68 -13.28
N GLN A 55 5.05 7.43 -13.70
CA GLN A 55 5.10 8.89 -13.50
C GLN A 55 3.92 9.59 -14.18
N THR A 56 3.65 9.25 -15.45
CA THR A 56 2.53 9.81 -16.22
C THR A 56 1.20 9.45 -15.57
N ALA A 57 1.04 8.20 -15.14
CA ALA A 57 -0.18 7.74 -14.49
C ALA A 57 -0.43 8.47 -13.16
N VAL A 58 0.57 8.60 -12.29
CA VAL A 58 0.44 9.33 -11.01
C VAL A 58 0.08 10.80 -11.25
N ASN A 59 0.69 11.45 -12.25
CA ASN A 59 0.34 12.82 -12.63
C ASN A 59 -1.11 12.92 -13.13
N GLY A 60 -1.56 11.96 -13.95
CA GLY A 60 -2.95 11.87 -14.39
C GLY A 60 -3.92 11.67 -13.21
N LEU A 61 -3.57 10.78 -12.27
CA LEU A 61 -4.36 10.55 -11.06
C LEU A 61 -4.51 11.83 -10.24
N LYS A 62 -3.47 12.67 -10.13
CA LYS A 62 -3.54 13.97 -9.44
C LYS A 62 -4.62 14.89 -10.07
N CYS A 63 -4.84 14.82 -11.38
CA CYS A 63 -5.85 15.60 -12.10
C CYS A 63 -7.30 15.07 -11.93
N ILE A 64 -7.47 13.80 -11.53
CA ILE A 64 -8.79 13.17 -11.39
C ILE A 64 -9.39 13.51 -10.02
N GLN A 65 -10.42 14.37 -10.00
CA GLN A 65 -10.99 14.94 -8.77
C GLN A 65 -11.71 13.93 -7.86
N ASN A 66 -12.29 12.87 -8.43
CA ASN A 66 -12.94 11.79 -7.70
C ASN A 66 -11.99 10.63 -7.34
N PHE A 67 -10.69 10.74 -7.65
CA PHE A 67 -9.69 9.77 -7.20
C PHE A 67 -9.33 10.01 -5.73
N ARG A 68 -9.45 8.97 -4.91
CA ARG A 68 -9.26 9.04 -3.46
C ARG A 68 -7.98 8.39 -2.97
N GLY A 69 -7.41 7.46 -3.72
CA GLY A 69 -6.17 6.80 -3.33
C GLY A 69 -5.95 5.48 -4.05
N ALA A 70 -4.77 4.92 -3.84
CA ALA A 70 -4.42 3.63 -4.40
C ALA A 70 -3.53 2.81 -3.48
N ILE A 71 -3.68 1.50 -3.56
CA ILE A 71 -2.64 0.56 -3.15
C ILE A 71 -1.60 0.52 -4.27
N ILE A 72 -0.34 0.63 -3.93
CA ILE A 72 0.78 0.49 -4.84
C ILE A 72 1.46 -0.85 -4.55
N THR A 73 1.54 -1.72 -5.55
CA THR A 73 2.21 -3.01 -5.43
C THR A 73 3.43 -3.09 -6.35
N MET A 74 4.09 -4.25 -6.35
CA MET A 74 5.25 -4.52 -7.19
C MET A 74 5.00 -4.12 -8.66
N PRO A 75 6.00 -3.55 -9.35
CA PRO A 75 7.33 -3.16 -8.87
C PRO A 75 7.40 -1.72 -8.31
N HIS A 76 6.26 -1.05 -8.13
CA HIS A 76 6.21 0.42 -8.05
C HIS A 76 6.46 1.01 -6.68
N LYS A 77 6.52 0.21 -5.61
CA LYS A 77 6.54 0.71 -4.23
C LYS A 77 7.66 1.72 -3.96
N GLN A 78 8.86 1.50 -4.49
CA GLN A 78 9.99 2.40 -4.30
C GLN A 78 9.85 3.67 -5.13
N HIS A 79 9.59 3.51 -6.44
CA HIS A 79 9.48 4.65 -7.36
C HIS A 79 8.33 5.59 -6.97
N ALA A 80 7.19 5.04 -6.53
CA ALA A 80 6.01 5.81 -6.14
C ALA A 80 6.28 6.86 -5.05
N LEU A 81 7.21 6.60 -4.13
CA LEU A 81 7.57 7.55 -3.06
C LEU A 81 8.08 8.89 -3.62
N SER A 82 8.76 8.88 -4.77
CA SER A 82 9.27 10.10 -5.41
C SER A 82 8.23 10.88 -6.22
N LEU A 83 7.03 10.30 -6.43
CA LEU A 83 5.99 10.84 -7.32
C LEU A 83 4.85 11.55 -6.56
N ILE A 84 4.80 11.35 -5.24
CA ILE A 84 3.77 11.84 -4.34
C ILE A 84 4.20 13.15 -3.67
N ASP A 85 3.23 13.89 -3.11
CA ASP A 85 3.47 15.24 -2.62
C ASP A 85 3.98 15.26 -1.17
N SER A 86 3.67 14.22 -0.39
CA SER A 86 4.18 14.02 0.97
C SER A 86 4.11 12.54 1.35
N ALA A 87 4.87 12.13 2.39
CA ALA A 87 4.86 10.76 2.88
C ALA A 87 4.99 10.72 4.41
N SER A 88 4.57 9.60 5.00
CA SER A 88 4.81 9.31 6.42
C SER A 88 6.30 9.13 6.71
N GLU A 89 6.69 9.32 7.98
CA GLU A 89 8.07 9.06 8.44
C GLU A 89 8.49 7.61 8.17
N SER A 90 7.57 6.65 8.36
CA SER A 90 7.81 5.23 8.05
C SER A 90 8.10 5.02 6.57
N ALA A 91 7.30 5.58 5.67
CA ALA A 91 7.52 5.45 4.23
C ALA A 91 8.86 6.06 3.79
N MET A 92 9.22 7.22 4.34
CA MET A 92 10.52 7.85 4.08
C MET A 92 11.68 7.01 4.60
N ALA A 93 11.59 6.50 5.84
CA ALA A 93 12.63 5.67 6.45
C ALA A 93 12.83 4.32 5.72
N ILE A 94 11.73 3.72 5.23
CA ILE A 94 11.76 2.45 4.49
C ILE A 94 12.20 2.66 3.03
N GLY A 95 12.01 3.86 2.47
CA GLY A 95 12.28 4.15 1.07
C GLY A 95 11.24 3.55 0.12
N GLY A 96 9.97 3.43 0.56
CA GLY A 96 8.89 2.91 -0.26
C GLY A 96 7.51 3.33 0.22
N CYS A 97 6.55 3.26 -0.69
CA CYS A 97 5.16 3.63 -0.49
C CYS A 97 4.25 2.56 -1.10
N ASN A 98 3.42 1.90 -0.29
CA ASN A 98 2.45 0.90 -0.75
C ASN A 98 1.00 1.40 -0.70
N VAL A 99 0.75 2.57 -0.12
CA VAL A 99 -0.57 3.19 -0.06
C VAL A 99 -0.45 4.68 -0.30
N ILE A 100 -1.25 5.21 -1.21
CA ILE A 100 -1.42 6.65 -1.41
C ILE A 100 -2.87 7.03 -1.14
N ARG A 101 -3.07 8.19 -0.51
CA ARG A 101 -4.40 8.78 -0.27
C ARG A 101 -4.40 10.24 -0.70
N ARG A 102 -5.51 10.70 -1.24
CA ARG A 102 -5.71 12.13 -1.47
C ARG A 102 -6.13 12.80 -0.17
N ASN A 103 -5.41 13.84 0.25
CA ASN A 103 -5.75 14.63 1.44
C ASN A 103 -6.82 15.70 1.11
N ALA A 104 -7.23 16.46 2.13
CA ALA A 104 -8.25 17.50 1.98
C ALA A 104 -7.81 18.66 1.05
N GLN A 105 -6.49 18.87 0.91
CA GLN A 105 -5.88 19.85 0.02
C GLN A 105 -5.74 19.33 -1.42
N GLY A 106 -6.19 18.11 -1.69
CA GLY A 106 -6.09 17.49 -3.01
C GLY A 106 -4.71 16.90 -3.33
N GLN A 107 -3.78 16.88 -2.39
CA GLN A 107 -2.44 16.33 -2.57
C GLN A 107 -2.41 14.82 -2.26
N LEU A 108 -1.51 14.09 -2.90
CA LEU A 108 -1.26 12.68 -2.62
C LEU A 108 -0.26 12.54 -1.48
N HIS A 109 -0.73 11.90 -0.41
CA HIS A 109 0.08 11.52 0.74
C HIS A 109 0.29 10.00 0.74
N GLY A 110 1.53 9.56 0.91
CA GLY A 110 1.90 8.15 0.88
C GLY A 110 2.28 7.57 2.24
N ASP A 111 2.10 6.26 2.37
CA ASP A 111 2.49 5.48 3.54
C ASP A 111 2.99 4.08 3.13
N MET A 112 3.62 3.38 4.08
CA MET A 112 4.15 2.03 3.93
C MET A 112 3.56 1.11 5.00
N LEU A 113 2.38 0.57 4.72
CA LEU A 113 1.55 -0.17 5.67
C LEU A 113 1.86 -1.69 5.72
N ASP A 114 2.72 -2.21 4.85
CA ASP A 114 3.05 -3.65 4.82
C ASP A 114 3.58 -4.11 6.19
N GLY A 115 4.47 -3.33 6.81
CA GLY A 115 5.09 -3.65 8.09
C GLY A 115 4.11 -3.57 9.26
N GLU A 116 3.38 -2.46 9.36
CA GLU A 116 2.37 -2.28 10.42
C GLU A 116 1.27 -3.35 10.31
N GLY A 117 0.79 -3.63 9.09
CA GLY A 117 -0.21 -4.65 8.83
C GLY A 117 0.27 -6.03 9.29
N PHE A 118 1.52 -6.40 8.99
CA PHE A 118 2.11 -7.66 9.43
C PHE A 118 2.15 -7.76 10.96
N VAL A 119 2.76 -6.77 11.63
CA VAL A 119 2.92 -6.75 13.09
C VAL A 119 1.55 -6.73 13.79
N SER A 120 0.61 -5.91 13.32
CA SER A 120 -0.76 -5.85 13.85
C SER A 120 -1.46 -7.22 13.77
N SER A 121 -1.25 -7.95 12.67
CA SER A 121 -1.82 -9.29 12.50
C SER A 121 -1.24 -10.35 13.45
N LEU A 122 0.01 -10.20 13.88
CA LEU A 122 0.64 -11.05 14.88
C LEU A 122 0.07 -10.76 16.27
N LEU A 123 0.00 -9.48 16.65
CA LEU A 123 -0.54 -9.05 17.94
C LEU A 123 -2.00 -9.47 18.10
N LYS A 124 -2.83 -9.33 17.05
CA LYS A 124 -4.23 -9.80 17.06
C LYS A 124 -4.39 -11.30 17.26
N ARG A 125 -3.36 -12.09 16.95
CA ARG A 125 -3.30 -13.54 17.20
C ARG A 125 -2.68 -13.89 18.56
N GLY A 126 -2.40 -12.89 19.40
CA GLY A 126 -1.81 -13.08 20.71
C GLY A 126 -0.29 -13.24 20.71
N PHE A 127 0.39 -12.98 19.59
CA PHE A 127 1.86 -13.03 19.53
C PHE A 127 2.47 -11.67 19.90
N ASP A 128 2.88 -11.53 21.16
CA ASP A 128 3.70 -10.41 21.60
C ASP A 128 5.15 -10.56 21.13
N VAL A 129 5.64 -9.56 20.40
CA VAL A 129 6.97 -9.50 19.81
C VAL A 129 7.99 -8.76 20.70
N THR A 130 7.52 -8.10 21.76
CA THR A 130 8.36 -7.30 22.65
C THR A 130 9.47 -8.14 23.28
N GLY A 131 10.72 -7.67 23.16
CA GLY A 131 11.90 -8.37 23.68
C GLY A 131 12.22 -9.71 23.01
N LYS A 132 11.50 -10.10 21.96
CA LYS A 132 11.75 -11.35 21.23
C LYS A 132 12.91 -11.19 20.24
N ARG A 133 13.52 -12.32 19.88
CA ARG A 133 14.48 -12.40 18.77
C ARG A 133 13.73 -12.78 17.50
N VAL A 134 13.93 -12.01 16.44
CA VAL A 134 13.25 -12.17 15.16
C VAL A 134 14.28 -12.43 14.07
N TYR A 135 14.06 -13.51 13.32
CA TYR A 135 14.78 -13.76 12.08
C TYR A 135 13.90 -13.37 10.89
N LEU A 136 14.40 -12.49 10.04
CA LEU A 136 13.73 -12.02 8.83
C LEU A 136 14.47 -12.52 7.59
N ALA A 137 13.82 -13.40 6.84
CA ALA A 137 14.32 -13.86 5.55
C ALA A 137 13.92 -12.87 4.43
N GLY A 138 14.86 -12.06 3.96
CA GLY A 138 14.67 -11.09 2.89
C GLY A 138 14.40 -9.66 3.38
N THR A 139 15.16 -8.70 2.84
CA THR A 139 15.05 -7.26 3.13
C THR A 139 14.72 -6.43 1.87
N GLY A 140 13.88 -6.98 1.00
CA GLY A 140 13.26 -6.22 -0.10
C GLY A 140 12.17 -5.28 0.45
N GLY A 141 11.40 -4.62 -0.42
CA GLY A 141 10.42 -3.59 0.00
C GLY A 141 9.49 -3.98 1.15
N ALA A 142 8.88 -5.17 1.11
CA ALA A 142 8.04 -5.66 2.22
C ALA A 142 8.85 -6.06 3.46
N GLY A 143 10.01 -6.69 3.28
CA GLY A 143 10.89 -7.10 4.37
C GLY A 143 11.41 -5.89 5.16
N SER A 144 11.87 -4.85 4.48
CA SER A 144 12.31 -3.60 5.13
C SER A 144 11.17 -2.92 5.90
N ALA A 145 9.94 -2.96 5.39
CA ALA A 145 8.79 -2.45 6.11
C ALA A 145 8.49 -3.26 7.39
N ILE A 146 8.56 -4.60 7.32
CA ILE A 146 8.39 -5.48 8.48
C ILE A 146 9.50 -5.25 9.50
N ALA A 147 10.76 -5.14 9.06
CA ALA A 147 11.90 -4.84 9.92
C ALA A 147 11.70 -3.53 10.69
N TYR A 148 11.30 -2.46 9.98
CA TYR A 148 11.00 -1.17 10.58
C TYR A 148 9.88 -1.26 11.63
N ALA A 149 8.77 -1.91 11.29
CA ALA A 149 7.63 -2.07 12.20
C ALA A 149 7.96 -2.93 13.43
N MET A 150 8.79 -3.97 13.28
CA MET A 150 9.27 -4.81 14.38
C MET A 150 10.18 -4.01 15.33
N ALA A 151 11.11 -3.22 14.78
CA ALA A 151 11.97 -2.34 15.57
C ALA A 151 11.14 -1.34 16.39
N ALA A 152 10.08 -0.76 15.80
CA ALA A 152 9.15 0.13 16.49
C ALA A 152 8.36 -0.56 17.62
N LYS A 153 8.27 -1.90 17.63
CA LYS A 153 7.68 -2.70 18.72
C LYS A 153 8.70 -3.24 19.72
N GLN A 154 9.92 -2.71 19.73
CA GLN A 154 10.94 -3.03 20.74
C GLN A 154 11.24 -4.53 20.82
N VAL A 155 11.39 -5.19 19.66
CA VAL A 155 12.00 -6.53 19.60
C VAL A 155 13.41 -6.48 20.21
N GLY A 156 13.81 -7.57 20.87
CA GLY A 156 15.12 -7.64 21.54
C GLY A 156 16.28 -7.80 20.55
N GLU A 157 16.04 -8.48 19.44
CA GLU A 157 17.04 -8.68 18.37
C GLU A 157 16.32 -8.88 17.04
N LEU A 158 16.85 -8.28 15.97
CA LEU A 158 16.37 -8.47 14.60
C LEU A 158 17.55 -8.85 13.71
N ILE A 159 17.53 -10.08 13.18
CA ILE A 159 18.55 -10.59 12.25
C ILE A 159 17.89 -10.74 10.88
N GLY A 160 18.41 -10.04 9.88
CA GLY A 160 17.94 -10.11 8.50
C GLY A 160 18.92 -10.84 7.59
N THR A 161 18.42 -11.63 6.64
CA THR A 161 19.22 -12.11 5.50
C THR A 161 18.85 -11.38 4.23
N VAL A 162 19.87 -10.97 3.48
CA VAL A 162 19.73 -10.38 2.15
C VAL A 162 20.27 -11.40 1.16
N ALA A 163 19.44 -11.85 0.23
CA ALA A 163 19.94 -12.63 -0.89
C ALA A 163 20.77 -11.70 -1.78
N ASN A 164 22.04 -12.05 -2.01
CA ASN A 164 22.91 -11.41 -3.01
C ASN A 164 22.33 -11.67 -4.41
N SER A 165 21.31 -10.91 -4.76
CA SER A 165 20.67 -10.96 -6.06
C SER A 165 21.01 -9.64 -6.74
N ARG A 166 21.97 -9.72 -7.68
CA ARG A 166 22.24 -8.66 -8.64
C ARG A 166 21.00 -8.55 -9.53
N TRP A 167 20.10 -7.64 -9.19
CA TRP A 167 19.05 -7.17 -10.09
C TRP A 167 19.58 -5.97 -10.86
#